data_AF-A0A7S4AD26-F1
#
_entry.id   AF-A0A7S4AD26-F1
#
_cell.length_a   1.000
_cell.length_b   1.000
_cell.length_c   1.000
_cell.angle_alpha   90.00
_cell.angle_beta   90.00
_cell.angle_gamma   90.00
#
_symmetry.space_group_name_H-M   'P 1'
#
loop_
_entity.id
_entity.type
_entity.pdbx_description
1 polymer ?
#
loop_
_entity_poly.entity_id
_entity_poly.type
_entity_poly.pdbx_seq_one_letter_code
_entity_poly.pdbx_strand_id
1 'polypeptide(L)'
;MGAKSGIQKEVLALYRTLLREASKKDRMAAAAASGSKIASKQSSFTNLLFAEGHSSSTAHARNEFRRQASKVSRKDFRGVEYKIRHGYKQIKLLQMPGVVNFKSW
;
A
#
# COMPACT_ATOMS: atom_id res chain seq x y z
N MET A 1 6.68 23.23 -20.07
CA MET A 1 6.36 22.21 -19.04
C MET A 1 5.02 21.58 -19.39
N GLY A 2 5.00 20.39 -20.00
CA GLY A 2 3.76 19.78 -20.51
C GLY A 2 2.77 19.44 -19.39
N ALA A 3 1.51 19.84 -19.57
CA ALA A 3 0.43 19.50 -18.65
C ALA A 3 0.27 17.97 -18.58
N LYS A 4 0.63 17.37 -17.45
CA LYS A 4 0.37 15.94 -17.18
C LYS A 4 -1.14 15.72 -17.30
N SER A 5 -1.56 14.72 -18.08
CA SER A 5 -2.98 14.42 -18.27
C SER A 5 -3.66 14.11 -16.93
N GLY A 6 -4.98 14.32 -16.84
CA GLY A 6 -5.74 14.12 -15.59
C GLY A 6 -5.45 12.77 -14.92
N ILE A 7 -5.44 11.70 -15.72
CA ILE A 7 -5.15 10.35 -15.24
C ILE A 7 -3.74 10.18 -14.68
N GLN A 8 -2.72 10.84 -15.27
CA GLN A 8 -1.36 10.78 -14.73
C GLN A 8 -1.27 11.46 -13.36
N LYS A 9 -2.01 12.56 -13.17
CA LYS A 9 -2.09 13.24 -11.87
C LYS A 9 -2.74 12.32 -10.84
N GLU A 10 -3.81 11.61 -11.21
CA GLU A 10 -4.49 10.66 -10.33
C GLU A 10 -3.62 9.45 -9.96
N VAL A 11 -2.91 8.84 -10.90
CA VAL A 11 -1.95 7.75 -10.61
C VAL A 11 -0.92 8.20 -9.57
N LEU A 12 -0.36 9.41 -9.74
CA LEU A 12 0.60 9.96 -8.80
C LEU A 12 -0.02 10.33 -7.45
N ALA A 13 -1.27 10.81 -7.44
CA ALA A 13 -2.00 11.10 -6.21
C ALA A 13 -2.26 9.81 -5.42
N LEU A 14 -2.73 8.76 -6.09
CA LEU A 14 -2.94 7.44 -5.52
C LEU A 14 -1.65 6.88 -4.91
N TYR A 15 -0.53 6.93 -5.64
CA TYR A 15 0.76 6.46 -5.15
C TYR A 15 1.20 7.18 -3.86
N ARG A 16 1.09 8.51 -3.81
CA ARG A 16 1.45 9.30 -2.62
C ARG A 16 0.56 9.00 -1.44
N THR A 17 -0.73 8.81 -1.65
CA THR A 17 -1.67 8.46 -0.59
C THR A 17 -1.40 7.07 -0.04
N LEU A 18 -1.14 6.09 -0.91
CA LEU A 18 -0.75 4.74 -0.52
C LEU A 18 0.47 4.74 0.41
N LEU A 19 1.55 5.43 0.02
CA LEU A 19 2.76 5.49 0.83
C LEU A 19 2.52 6.15 2.20
N ARG A 20 1.71 7.21 2.25
CA ARG A 20 1.38 7.89 3.51
C ARG A 20 0.63 6.97 4.47
N GLU A 21 -0.35 6.22 3.98
CA GLU A 21 -1.08 5.26 4.81
C GLU A 21 -0.22 4.08 5.25
N ALA A 22 0.63 3.54 4.36
CA ALA A 22 1.59 2.51 4.71
C ALA A 22 2.54 2.98 5.82
N SER A 23 3.15 4.16 5.66
CA SER A 23 4.02 4.75 6.70
C SER A 23 3.29 5.05 8.02
N LYS A 24 1.99 5.37 7.97
CA LYS A 24 1.17 5.48 9.19
C LYS A 24 1.03 4.12 9.88
N LYS A 25 0.82 3.03 9.13
CA LYS A 25 0.78 1.67 9.69
C LYS A 25 2.11 1.20 10.23
N ASP A 26 3.23 1.48 9.55
CA ASP A 26 4.57 1.19 10.08
C ASP A 26 4.77 1.83 11.45
N ARG A 27 4.40 3.12 11.61
CA ARG A 27 4.49 3.83 12.88
C ARG A 27 3.57 3.26 13.96
N MET A 28 2.34 2.89 13.61
CA MET A 28 1.40 2.25 14.54
C MET A 28 1.92 0.89 15.01
N ALA A 29 2.47 0.09 14.11
CA ALA A 29 3.06 -1.21 14.44
C ALA A 29 4.32 -1.06 15.29
N ALA A 30 5.18 -0.09 15.00
CA ALA A 30 6.37 0.22 15.80
C ALA A 30 6.00 0.70 17.21
N ALA A 31 5.00 1.57 17.34
CA ALA A 31 4.47 2.00 18.63
C ALA A 31 3.92 0.82 19.45
N ALA A 32 3.14 -0.07 18.82
CA ALA A 32 2.63 -1.28 19.48
C ALA A 32 3.77 -2.23 19.92
N ALA A 33 4.85 -2.34 19.14
CA ALA A 33 6.00 -3.17 19.48
C ALA A 33 6.79 -2.62 20.68
N SER A 34 6.91 -1.30 20.83
CA SER A 34 7.63 -0.67 21.93
C SER A 34 6.99 -0.86 23.31
N GLY A 35 5.68 -1.15 23.36
CA GLY A 35 4.91 -1.34 24.60
C GLY A 35 4.86 -2.78 25.13
N SER A 36 5.37 -3.78 24.39
CA SER A 36 5.25 -5.19 24.77
C SER A 36 6.61 -5.86 24.94
N LYS A 37 7.05 -6.06 26.20
CA LYS A 37 8.25 -6.85 26.53
C LYS A 37 7.99 -8.36 26.56
N ILE A 38 6.74 -8.81 26.44
CA ILE A 38 6.30 -10.22 26.58
C ILE A 38 5.29 -10.54 25.47
N ALA A 39 5.73 -10.63 24.22
CA ALA A 39 4.89 -11.14 23.13
C ALA A 39 5.74 -11.75 22.01
N SER A 40 6.70 -12.60 22.37
CA SER A 40 7.56 -13.32 21.42
C SER A 40 6.93 -14.58 20.82
N LYS A 41 5.62 -14.85 21.02
CA LYS A 41 4.97 -16.09 20.54
C LYS A 41 3.89 -15.91 19.46
N GLN A 42 3.38 -14.69 19.26
CA GLN A 42 2.61 -14.35 18.06
C GLN A 42 3.54 -13.57 17.15
N SER A 43 4.04 -14.22 16.10
CA SER A 43 4.70 -13.57 14.98
C SER A 43 3.95 -12.29 14.63
N SER A 44 4.60 -11.13 14.87
CA SER A 44 4.01 -9.81 14.65
C SER A 44 3.34 -9.81 13.28
N PHE A 45 2.04 -9.52 13.26
CA PHE A 45 1.19 -9.69 12.08
C PHE A 45 1.65 -8.85 10.87
N THR A 46 2.51 -7.84 11.10
CA THR A 46 3.27 -7.17 10.03
C THR A 46 4.12 -8.15 9.21
N ASN A 47 4.78 -9.12 9.86
CA ASN A 47 5.52 -10.16 9.16
C ASN A 47 4.63 -11.06 8.30
N LEU A 48 3.32 -11.19 8.61
CA LEU A 48 2.37 -11.98 7.81
C LEU A 48 1.84 -11.21 6.59
N LEU A 49 1.71 -9.88 6.65
CA LEU A 49 1.39 -9.08 5.45
C LEU A 49 2.59 -8.93 4.51
N PHE A 50 3.82 -8.95 5.05
CA PHE A 50 5.03 -8.60 4.31
C PHE A 50 6.02 -9.76 4.15
N ALA A 51 5.53 -11.00 4.31
CA ALA A 51 6.29 -12.26 4.33
C ALA A 51 7.23 -12.50 3.13
N GLU A 52 7.11 -11.71 2.06
CA GLU A 52 8.00 -11.67 0.89
C GLU A 52 9.35 -10.94 1.15
N GLY A 53 9.86 -10.94 2.39
CA GLY A 53 11.18 -10.37 2.71
C GLY A 53 11.29 -8.85 2.59
N HIS A 54 10.17 -8.11 2.61
CA HIS A 54 10.21 -6.64 2.56
C HIS A 54 10.24 -6.06 3.97
N SER A 55 11.28 -5.26 4.24
CA SER A 55 11.62 -4.72 5.56
C SER A 55 10.60 -3.73 6.17
N SER A 56 9.61 -3.24 5.42
CA SER A 56 8.57 -2.30 5.91
C SER A 56 7.33 -2.30 5.01
N SER A 57 6.17 -1.91 5.54
CA SER A 57 4.93 -1.82 4.76
C SER A 57 5.03 -0.81 3.62
N THR A 58 5.80 0.26 3.83
CA THR A 58 6.07 1.28 2.81
C THR A 58 6.90 0.69 1.64
N ALA A 59 7.87 -0.19 1.94
CA ALA A 59 8.67 -0.86 0.92
C ALA A 59 7.83 -1.83 0.10
N HIS A 60 7.00 -2.65 0.75
CA HIS A 60 6.07 -3.56 0.07
C HIS A 60 5.07 -2.79 -0.80
N ALA A 61 4.42 -1.75 -0.27
CA ALA A 61 3.47 -0.93 -1.02
C ALA A 61 4.10 -0.29 -2.27
N ARG A 62 5.36 0.16 -2.19
CA ARG A 62 6.11 0.66 -3.34
C ARG A 62 6.35 -0.42 -4.38
N ASN A 63 6.87 -1.57 -3.97
CA ASN A 63 7.20 -2.67 -4.89
C ASN A 63 5.94 -3.16 -5.59
N GLU A 64 4.84 -3.27 -4.85
CA GLU A 64 3.62 -3.80 -5.39
C GLU A 64 2.91 -2.83 -6.33
N PHE A 65 2.93 -1.52 -6.02
CA PHE A 65 2.48 -0.50 -6.96
C PHE A 65 3.27 -0.56 -8.27
N ARG A 66 4.61 -0.73 -8.19
CA ARG A 66 5.46 -0.86 -9.38
C ARG A 66 5.13 -2.11 -10.18
N ARG A 67 4.95 -3.26 -9.51
CA ARG A 67 4.58 -4.54 -10.14
C ARG A 67 3.26 -4.44 -10.89
N GLN A 68 2.24 -3.82 -10.29
CA GLN A 68 0.95 -3.62 -10.94
C GLN A 68 1.04 -2.61 -12.10
N ALA A 69 1.81 -1.54 -11.95
CA ALA A 69 2.03 -0.56 -13.01
C ALA A 69 2.71 -1.18 -14.24
N SER A 70 3.62 -2.15 -14.06
CA SER A 70 4.21 -2.90 -15.19
C SER A 70 3.24 -3.81 -15.94
N LYS A 71 2.09 -4.17 -15.34
CA LYS A 71 1.08 -5.04 -15.97
C LYS A 71 0.08 -4.27 -16.83
N VAL A 72 0.07 -2.94 -16.77
CA VAL A 72 -0.92 -2.11 -17.48
C VAL A 72 -0.20 -1.25 -18.51
N SER A 73 -0.69 -1.29 -19.75
CA SER A 73 -0.17 -0.43 -20.81
C SER A 73 -0.58 1.02 -20.60
N ARG A 74 0.30 1.97 -20.91
CA ARG A 74 -0.01 3.41 -20.90
C ARG A 74 -1.12 3.81 -21.88
N LYS A 75 -1.41 2.96 -22.87
CA LYS A 75 -2.48 3.16 -23.86
C LYS A 75 -3.83 2.61 -23.40
N ASP A 76 -3.85 1.79 -22.34
CA ASP A 76 -5.08 1.22 -21.79
C ASP A 76 -5.66 2.13 -20.70
N PHE A 77 -6.29 3.23 -21.13
CA PHE A 77 -6.84 4.22 -20.21
C PHE A 77 -7.91 3.63 -19.28
N ARG A 78 -8.78 2.75 -19.79
CA ARG A 78 -9.83 2.09 -18.98
C ARG A 78 -9.25 1.16 -17.93
N GLY A 79 -8.23 0.38 -18.29
CA GLY A 79 -7.52 -0.48 -17.33
C GLY A 79 -6.80 0.33 -16.25
N VAL A 80 -6.16 1.45 -16.63
CA VAL A 80 -5.52 2.37 -15.67
C VAL A 80 -6.57 2.97 -14.73
N GLU A 81 -7.69 3.49 -15.23
CA GLU A 81 -8.78 4.02 -14.39
C GLU A 81 -9.37 2.98 -13.45
N TYR A 82 -9.58 1.76 -13.94
CA TYR A 82 -10.04 0.65 -13.10
C TYR A 82 -9.04 0.38 -11.96
N LYS A 83 -7.74 0.30 -12.27
CA LYS A 83 -6.70 0.08 -11.26
C LYS A 83 -6.59 1.26 -10.29
N ILE A 84 -6.81 2.49 -10.73
CA ILE A 84 -6.87 3.67 -9.84
C ILE A 84 -8.01 3.51 -8.84
N ARG A 85 -9.23 3.24 -9.32
CA ARG A 85 -10.41 3.03 -8.47
C ARG A 85 -10.21 1.86 -7.51
N HIS A 86 -9.64 0.76 -7.99
CA HIS A 86 -9.32 -0.41 -7.17
C HIS A 86 -8.31 -0.06 -6.07
N GLY A 87 -7.24 0.67 -6.40
CA GLY A 87 -6.24 1.11 -5.43
C GLY A 87 -6.82 2.01 -4.33
N TYR A 88 -7.72 2.93 -4.67
CA TYR A 88 -8.42 3.75 -3.66
C TYR A 88 -9.32 2.91 -2.73
N LYS A 89 -9.95 1.84 -3.23
CA LYS A 89 -10.68 0.90 -2.38
C LYS A 89 -9.73 0.21 -1.39
N GLN A 90 -8.57 -0.25 -1.84
CA GLN A 90 -7.57 -0.87 -0.96
C GLN A 90 -7.05 0.10 0.11
N ILE A 91 -6.81 1.37 -0.25
CA ILE A 91 -6.42 2.42 0.71
C ILE A 91 -7.53 2.65 1.75
N LYS A 92 -8.79 2.72 1.31
CA LYS A 92 -9.92 2.92 2.23
C LYS A 92 -10.01 1.77 3.23
N LEU A 93 -9.79 0.55 2.78
CA LEU A 93 -9.74 -0.61 3.67
C LEU A 93 -8.54 -0.53 4.63
N LEU A 94 -7.34 -0.10 4.20
CA LEU A 94 -6.18 0.13 5.07
C LEU A 94 -6.47 1.15 6.19
N GLN A 95 -7.35 2.11 5.92
CA GLN A 95 -7.77 3.13 6.87
C GLN A 95 -8.81 2.60 7.89
N MET A 96 -9.54 1.52 7.57
CA MET A 96 -10.55 0.98 8.47
C MET A 96 -9.91 0.36 9.73
N PRO A 97 -10.40 0.70 10.93
CA PRO A 97 -9.93 0.06 12.16
C PRO A 97 -10.33 -1.43 12.14
N GLY A 98 -9.42 -2.31 12.53
CA GLY A 98 -9.67 -3.76 12.56
C GLY A 98 -9.56 -4.49 11.22
N VAL A 99 -9.48 -3.77 10.08
CA VAL A 99 -9.13 -4.39 8.79
C VAL A 99 -7.62 -4.46 8.70
N VAL A 100 -7.10 -5.64 9.04
CA VAL A 100 -5.65 -5.84 9.23
C VAL A 100 -5.00 -6.41 7.96
N ASN A 101 -5.73 -7.16 7.11
CA ASN A 101 -5.14 -7.94 6.02
C ASN A 101 -5.51 -7.47 4.60
N PHE A 102 -4.53 -7.46 3.69
CA PHE A 102 -4.71 -7.28 2.24
C PHE A 102 -3.91 -8.35 1.50
N LYS A 103 -4.58 -9.43 1.07
CA LYS A 103 -3.86 -10.55 0.45
C LYS A 103 -3.48 -10.33 -1.03
N SER A 104 -3.92 -9.27 -1.71
CA SER A 104 -3.40 -8.93 -3.05
C SER A 104 -3.90 -7.59 -3.61
N TRP A 105 -3.07 -6.98 -4.46
CA TRP A 105 -3.40 -5.89 -5.41
C TRP A 105 -3.62 -6.42 -6.84
#